data_AF-A0A395NXM7-F1
#
_entry.id   AF-A0A395NXM7-F1
#
_cell.length_a   1.000
_cell.length_b   1.000
_cell.length_c   1.000
_cell.angle_alpha   90.00
_cell.angle_beta   90.00
_cell.angle_gamma   90.00
#
_symmetry.space_group_name_H-M   'P 1'
#
loop_
_entity.id
_entity.type
_entity.pdbx_description
1 polymer ?
#
loop_
_entity_poly.entity_id
_entity_poly.type
_entity_poly.pdbx_seq_one_letter_code
_entity_poly.pdbx_strand_id
1 'polypeptide(L)'
;MSRLVSLLNKPLKGSVADRKVDAAFVDNKFPHPPDHCDQILAPVELKKHSADDCLKTWLDLARYAREIFKAQDTRRYVLGFTLASSIMRLWNFNRVRAIGSAKADINQDGLHFVSIVLGFLYMDKQALGFDPTVITSGDKRYIEINHEGQQKRLILGTLLSRSSSIVTRGTTCWEARIDGEPQATLVLKESWQPTERNKGELLRLATQIGVTNVARHYHDFIVQVGDNPDDIQNNIRKGLDCKQGTKVEQWKRPPPTFSQATAEALFDSKKIGSAGTKRCSSQIGVAESSNKHRRSNSPIKQGNNKEDLPIENPVRRRVIMRDYGIPTYNAESPSVLLESMAQCVGGHKSLYDADILHRTCYFTFY
;
A
#
# COMPACT_ATOMS: atom_id res chain seq x y z
N MET A 1 3.82 13.75 -22.50
CA MET A 1 3.67 12.54 -23.35
C MET A 1 4.65 11.50 -22.85
N SER A 2 4.27 10.23 -22.80
CA SER A 2 5.15 9.14 -22.38
C SER A 2 5.76 8.42 -23.59
N ARG A 3 6.70 7.50 -23.35
CA ARG A 3 7.25 6.60 -24.36
C ARG A 3 7.39 5.19 -23.81
N LEU A 4 7.35 4.19 -24.69
CA LEU A 4 7.63 2.80 -24.37
C LEU A 4 9.13 2.52 -24.52
N VAL A 5 9.76 1.96 -23.49
CA VAL A 5 11.20 1.64 -23.47
C VAL A 5 11.38 0.17 -23.12
N SER A 6 12.21 -0.53 -23.91
CA SER A 6 12.72 -1.85 -23.54
C SER A 6 13.83 -1.70 -22.50
N LEU A 7 13.71 -2.43 -21.40
CA LEU A 7 14.65 -2.41 -20.31
C LEU A 7 15.48 -3.67 -20.44
N LEU A 8 16.68 -3.53 -21.02
CA LEU A 8 17.63 -4.59 -21.39
C LEU A 8 18.15 -5.41 -20.20
N ASN A 9 17.26 -5.93 -19.34
CA ASN A 9 17.58 -6.68 -18.15
C ASN A 9 18.57 -5.92 -17.23
N LYS A 10 18.36 -4.62 -17.01
CA LYS A 10 19.14 -3.84 -16.03
C LYS A 10 18.35 -3.70 -14.72
N PRO A 11 18.94 -3.97 -13.54
CA PRO A 11 18.27 -3.75 -12.26
C PRO A 11 17.92 -2.27 -12.11
N LEU A 12 16.72 -1.99 -11.59
CA LEU A 12 16.29 -0.63 -11.28
C LEU A 12 16.60 -0.32 -9.83
N LYS A 13 17.19 0.85 -9.58
CA LYS A 13 17.35 1.39 -8.23
C LYS A 13 15.95 1.57 -7.59
N GLY A 14 15.89 1.38 -6.27
CA GLY A 14 14.64 1.41 -5.51
C GLY A 14 13.88 0.08 -5.46
N SER A 15 14.14 -0.84 -6.40
CA SER A 15 13.69 -2.24 -6.34
C SER A 15 14.58 -3.04 -5.38
N VAL A 16 13.97 -3.86 -4.51
CA VAL A 16 14.70 -4.86 -3.70
C VAL A 16 14.78 -6.21 -4.43
N ALA A 17 14.05 -6.37 -5.53
CA ALA A 17 14.06 -7.59 -6.31
C ALA A 17 15.23 -7.58 -7.31
N ASP A 18 15.95 -8.70 -7.39
CA ASP A 18 17.00 -8.95 -8.42
C ASP A 18 16.43 -8.99 -9.85
N ARG A 19 15.10 -9.01 -9.96
CA ARG A 19 14.39 -9.22 -11.22
C ARG A 19 14.13 -7.91 -11.97
N LYS A 20 14.29 -7.98 -13.28
CA LYS A 20 14.33 -6.85 -14.20
C LYS A 20 13.04 -6.78 -15.00
N VAL A 21 12.41 -5.60 -15.02
CA VAL A 21 11.26 -5.28 -15.87
C VAL A 21 11.67 -5.47 -17.33
N ASP A 22 10.81 -6.07 -18.17
CA ASP A 22 11.12 -6.30 -19.58
C ASP A 22 10.96 -5.03 -20.42
N ALA A 23 9.84 -4.32 -20.23
CA ALA A 23 9.59 -3.02 -20.84
C ALA A 23 8.73 -2.14 -19.93
N ALA A 24 8.76 -0.84 -20.15
CA ALA A 24 7.97 0.10 -19.36
C ALA A 24 7.59 1.35 -20.15
N PHE A 25 6.44 1.91 -19.82
CA PHE A 25 6.11 3.29 -20.19
C PHE A 25 6.79 4.24 -19.21
N VAL A 26 7.44 5.26 -19.73
CA VAL A 26 8.17 6.28 -18.95
C VAL A 26 7.81 7.68 -19.43
N ASP A 27 7.93 8.66 -18.54
CA ASP A 27 7.72 10.07 -18.85
C ASP A 27 8.84 10.59 -19.78
N ASN A 28 8.49 11.29 -20.87
CA ASN A 28 9.48 11.81 -21.82
C ASN A 28 10.45 12.83 -21.22
N LYS A 29 10.11 13.41 -20.06
CA LYS A 29 11.03 14.30 -19.32
C LYS A 29 12.35 13.64 -18.93
N PHE A 30 12.39 12.30 -18.88
CA PHE A 30 13.63 11.57 -18.61
C PHE A 30 14.34 11.28 -19.93
N PRO A 31 15.53 11.81 -20.20
CA PRO A 31 16.21 11.64 -21.50
C PRO A 31 16.84 10.25 -21.65
N HIS A 32 17.12 9.56 -20.55
CA HIS A 32 17.79 8.25 -20.54
C HIS A 32 16.80 7.12 -20.25
N PRO A 33 17.16 5.85 -20.55
CA PRO A 33 16.42 4.69 -20.06
C PRO A 33 16.30 4.74 -18.53
N PRO A 34 15.17 4.31 -17.96
CA PRO A 34 14.94 4.47 -16.54
C PRO A 34 15.93 3.64 -15.73
N ASP A 35 16.50 4.26 -14.71
CA ASP A 35 17.42 3.63 -13.76
C ASP A 35 16.81 3.47 -12.37
N HIS A 36 15.60 4.00 -12.14
CA HIS A 36 14.88 3.91 -10.86
C HIS A 36 13.37 3.66 -11.07
N CYS A 37 12.74 2.94 -10.14
CA CYS A 37 11.33 2.54 -10.24
C CYS A 37 10.32 3.70 -10.21
N ASP A 38 10.71 4.87 -9.71
CA ASP A 38 9.87 6.08 -9.69
C ASP A 38 9.64 6.68 -11.08
N GLN A 39 10.49 6.35 -12.06
CA GLN A 39 10.39 6.79 -13.45
C GLN A 39 9.40 5.95 -14.27
N ILE A 40 8.97 4.79 -13.75
CA ILE A 40 8.06 3.87 -14.44
C ILE A 40 6.61 4.31 -14.26
N LEU A 41 5.95 4.64 -15.38
CA LEU A 41 4.54 4.96 -15.41
C LEU A 41 3.68 3.71 -15.45
N ALA A 42 4.04 2.70 -16.24
CA ALA A 42 3.35 1.42 -16.33
C ALA A 42 4.33 0.31 -16.73
N PRO A 43 4.40 -0.82 -16.00
CA PRO A 43 5.27 -1.93 -16.35
C PRO A 43 4.63 -2.84 -17.40
N VAL A 44 5.49 -3.46 -18.21
CA VAL A 44 5.14 -4.48 -19.21
C VAL A 44 6.01 -5.71 -18.96
N GLU A 45 5.38 -6.88 -18.88
CA GLU A 45 6.07 -8.17 -18.81
C GLU A 45 5.91 -8.91 -20.13
N LEU A 46 7.02 -9.32 -20.72
CA LEU A 46 7.09 -10.01 -22.01
C LEU A 46 7.48 -11.48 -21.80
N LYS A 47 6.76 -12.39 -22.46
CA LYS A 47 7.07 -13.83 -22.46
C LYS A 47 7.15 -14.39 -23.87
N LYS A 48 8.17 -15.23 -24.11
CA LYS A 48 8.40 -15.89 -25.40
C LYS A 48 7.39 -17.01 -25.71
N HIS A 49 6.84 -17.66 -24.69
CA HIS A 49 5.89 -18.77 -24.83
C HIS A 49 4.50 -18.40 -24.30
N SER A 50 3.44 -19.05 -24.78
CA SER A 50 2.02 -18.86 -24.42
C SER A 50 1.67 -19.28 -22.98
N ALA A 51 2.59 -19.09 -22.04
CA ALA A 51 2.42 -19.33 -20.62
C ALA A 51 1.64 -18.19 -19.92
N ASP A 52 0.67 -17.56 -20.59
CA ASP A 52 -0.11 -16.44 -20.03
C ASP A 52 -1.03 -16.89 -18.86
N ASP A 53 -1.42 -18.17 -18.85
CA ASP A 53 -2.08 -18.80 -17.68
C ASP A 53 -1.10 -19.28 -16.60
N CYS A 54 0.20 -19.18 -16.83
CA CYS A 54 1.15 -19.50 -15.78
C CYS A 54 1.05 -18.41 -14.71
N LEU A 55 0.62 -18.81 -13.51
CA LEU A 55 0.65 -18.01 -12.28
C LEU A 55 1.92 -17.15 -12.18
N LYS A 56 3.05 -17.66 -12.66
CA LYS A 56 4.35 -16.98 -12.70
C LYS A 56 4.33 -15.66 -13.47
N THR A 57 3.65 -15.57 -14.61
CA THR A 57 3.71 -14.42 -15.54
C THR A 57 3.10 -13.16 -14.91
N TRP A 58 1.86 -13.24 -14.40
CA TRP A 58 1.24 -12.08 -13.76
C TRP A 58 1.79 -11.80 -12.35
N LEU A 59 2.34 -12.82 -11.66
CA LEU A 59 3.06 -12.62 -10.40
C LEU A 59 4.31 -11.76 -10.60
N ASP A 60 5.00 -11.91 -11.74
CA ASP A 60 6.17 -11.10 -12.06
C ASP A 60 5.76 -9.64 -12.28
N LEU A 61 4.68 -9.38 -13.03
CA LEU A 61 4.11 -8.04 -13.18
C LEU A 61 3.66 -7.45 -11.82
N ALA A 62 3.05 -8.28 -10.96
CA ALA A 62 2.62 -7.86 -9.62
C ALA A 62 3.82 -7.45 -8.74
N ARG A 63 4.97 -8.13 -8.85
CA ARG A 63 6.19 -7.72 -8.14
C ARG A 63 6.63 -6.32 -8.57
N TYR A 64 6.57 -5.99 -9.86
CA TYR A 64 6.87 -4.62 -10.29
C TYR A 64 5.85 -3.62 -9.78
N ALA A 65 4.56 -3.96 -9.78
CA ALA A 65 3.54 -3.09 -9.19
C ALA A 65 3.83 -2.80 -7.71
N ARG A 66 4.30 -3.79 -6.95
CA ARG A 66 4.75 -3.61 -5.55
C ARG A 66 5.94 -2.65 -5.44
N GLU A 67 6.96 -2.78 -6.29
CA GLU A 67 8.13 -1.88 -6.25
C GLU A 67 7.75 -0.46 -6.71
N ILE A 68 6.84 -0.32 -7.68
CA ILE A 68 6.27 0.98 -8.09
C ILE A 68 5.51 1.61 -6.92
N PHE A 69 4.63 0.86 -6.23
CA PHE A 69 3.96 1.37 -5.04
C PHE A 69 4.95 1.80 -3.97
N LYS A 70 6.08 1.11 -3.83
CA LYS A 70 7.15 1.48 -2.89
C LYS A 70 7.84 2.78 -3.31
N ALA A 71 8.20 2.93 -4.58
CA ALA A 71 8.95 4.07 -5.09
C ALA A 71 8.08 5.34 -5.26
N GLN A 72 6.82 5.20 -5.67
CA GLN A 72 5.91 6.30 -5.97
C GLN A 72 4.90 6.51 -4.84
N ASP A 73 5.06 7.56 -4.05
CA ASP A 73 4.28 7.81 -2.84
C ASP A 73 2.85 8.25 -3.03
N THR A 74 2.55 8.76 -4.22
CA THR A 74 1.23 9.22 -4.61
C THR A 74 0.47 8.22 -5.47
N ARG A 75 0.94 6.96 -5.57
CA ARG A 75 0.35 5.96 -6.45
C ARG A 75 -0.86 5.25 -5.81
N ARG A 76 -2.04 5.47 -6.36
CA ARG A 76 -3.34 4.90 -5.95
C ARG A 76 -3.55 3.50 -6.50
N TYR A 77 -3.21 3.30 -7.77
CA TYR A 77 -3.23 2.01 -8.47
C TYR A 77 -2.14 1.96 -9.54
N VAL A 78 -1.76 0.76 -9.98
CA VAL A 78 -0.80 0.56 -11.05
C VAL A 78 -1.49 -0.18 -12.19
N LEU A 79 -1.40 0.39 -13.39
CA LEU A 79 -1.79 -0.26 -14.64
C LEU A 79 -0.55 -0.86 -15.30
N GLY A 80 -0.73 -1.99 -15.97
CA GLY A 80 0.31 -2.62 -16.79
C GLY A 80 -0.31 -3.71 -17.67
N PHE A 81 0.51 -4.39 -18.46
CA PHE A 81 0.04 -5.54 -19.23
C PHE A 81 1.09 -6.64 -19.36
N THR A 82 0.62 -7.86 -19.59
CA THR A 82 1.44 -8.99 -20.00
C THR A 82 1.27 -9.20 -21.50
N LEU A 83 2.35 -9.54 -22.20
CA LEU A 83 2.31 -10.01 -23.59
C LEU A 83 3.12 -11.30 -23.69
N ALA A 84 2.43 -12.42 -23.85
CA ALA A 84 2.99 -13.75 -23.94
C ALA A 84 2.74 -14.33 -25.33
N SER A 85 3.78 -14.35 -26.17
CA SER A 85 3.64 -14.57 -27.61
C SER A 85 2.66 -13.56 -28.22
N SER A 86 1.51 -13.98 -28.76
CA SER A 86 0.46 -13.09 -29.28
C SER A 86 -0.61 -12.71 -28.24
N ILE A 87 -0.59 -13.31 -27.07
CA ILE A 87 -1.66 -13.15 -26.08
C ILE A 87 -1.33 -12.00 -25.14
N MET A 88 -2.16 -10.96 -25.16
CA MET A 88 -2.08 -9.81 -24.27
C MET A 88 -3.15 -9.86 -23.18
N ARG A 89 -2.79 -9.36 -21.99
CA ARG A 89 -3.73 -9.13 -20.90
C ARG A 89 -3.42 -7.84 -20.15
N LEU A 90 -4.42 -6.98 -19.98
CA LEU A 90 -4.32 -5.77 -19.16
C LEU A 90 -4.49 -6.11 -17.68
N TRP A 91 -3.80 -5.37 -16.82
CA TRP A 91 -3.84 -5.55 -15.37
C TRP A 91 -4.03 -4.21 -14.65
N ASN A 92 -4.94 -4.20 -13.67
CA ASN A 92 -5.12 -3.14 -12.68
C ASN A 92 -4.77 -3.70 -11.29
N PHE A 93 -3.67 -3.23 -10.73
CA PHE A 93 -3.27 -3.51 -9.35
C PHE A 93 -3.72 -2.35 -8.48
N ASN A 94 -4.78 -2.55 -7.69
CA ASN A 94 -5.26 -1.60 -6.69
C ASN A 94 -5.05 -2.16 -5.28
N ARG A 95 -5.41 -1.36 -4.27
CA ARG A 95 -5.16 -1.69 -2.86
C ARG A 95 -6.05 -2.81 -2.29
N VAL A 96 -7.04 -3.28 -3.05
CA VAL A 96 -7.94 -4.37 -2.66
C VAL A 96 -7.65 -5.67 -3.41
N ARG A 97 -7.19 -5.60 -4.67
CA ARG A 97 -6.91 -6.78 -5.51
C ARG A 97 -6.16 -6.41 -6.80
N ALA A 98 -5.63 -7.43 -7.46
CA ALA A 98 -5.28 -7.37 -8.88
C ALA A 98 -6.50 -7.79 -9.73
N ILE A 99 -6.74 -7.08 -10.83
CA ILE A 99 -7.80 -7.38 -11.80
C ILE A 99 -7.16 -7.49 -13.17
N GLY A 100 -7.35 -8.63 -13.83
CA GLY A 100 -6.92 -8.83 -15.21
C GLY A 100 -8.11 -8.72 -16.16
N SER A 101 -7.89 -8.15 -17.35
CA SER A 101 -8.89 -8.19 -18.44
C SER A 101 -9.11 -9.61 -18.96
N ALA A 102 -10.05 -9.76 -19.90
CA ALA A 102 -10.01 -10.90 -20.82
C ALA A 102 -8.69 -10.88 -21.61
N LYS A 103 -8.28 -12.06 -22.08
CA LYS A 103 -7.13 -12.20 -22.98
C LYS A 103 -7.52 -11.75 -24.37
N ALA A 104 -6.59 -11.12 -25.07
CA ALA A 104 -6.75 -10.75 -26.48
C ALA A 104 -5.56 -11.27 -27.28
N ASP A 105 -5.81 -11.88 -28.44
CA ASP A 105 -4.75 -12.20 -29.40
C ASP A 105 -4.51 -10.96 -30.27
N ILE A 106 -3.32 -10.37 -30.17
CA ILE A 106 -2.97 -9.14 -30.88
C ILE A 106 -2.89 -9.31 -32.40
N ASN A 107 -2.72 -10.55 -32.89
CA ASN A 107 -2.70 -10.83 -34.33
C ASN A 107 -4.12 -10.92 -34.90
N GLN A 108 -5.11 -11.24 -34.06
CA GLN A 108 -6.52 -11.25 -34.45
C GLN A 108 -7.17 -9.88 -34.23
N ASP A 109 -6.76 -9.16 -33.19
CA ASP A 109 -7.29 -7.83 -32.84
C ASP A 109 -6.16 -6.81 -32.67
N GLY A 110 -5.53 -6.47 -33.79
CA GLY A 110 -4.44 -5.48 -33.84
C GLY A 110 -4.91 -4.07 -33.46
N LEU A 111 -6.17 -3.72 -33.73
CA LEU A 111 -6.74 -2.42 -33.36
C LEU A 111 -6.83 -2.25 -31.85
N HIS A 112 -7.27 -3.29 -31.13
CA HIS A 112 -7.29 -3.26 -29.67
C HIS A 112 -5.89 -3.14 -29.07
N PHE A 113 -4.90 -3.85 -29.63
CA PHE A 113 -3.50 -3.72 -29.23
C PHE A 113 -2.97 -2.29 -29.39
N VAL A 114 -3.14 -1.71 -30.59
CA VAL A 114 -2.71 -0.33 -30.87
C VAL A 114 -3.42 0.66 -29.94
N SER A 115 -4.73 0.49 -29.72
CA SER A 115 -5.52 1.34 -28.83
C SER A 115 -5.00 1.31 -27.39
N ILE A 116 -4.60 0.14 -26.89
CA ILE A 116 -4.01 -0.01 -25.55
C ILE A 116 -2.67 0.70 -25.45
N VAL A 117 -1.77 0.49 -26.42
CA VAL A 117 -0.45 1.12 -26.44
C VAL A 117 -0.59 2.64 -26.52
N LEU A 118 -1.43 3.14 -27.42
CA LEU A 118 -1.76 4.57 -27.50
C LEU A 118 -2.34 5.08 -26.18
N GLY A 119 -3.26 4.33 -25.56
CA GLY A 119 -3.78 4.67 -24.23
C GLY A 119 -2.67 4.95 -23.22
N PHE A 120 -1.69 4.06 -23.07
CA PHE A 120 -0.55 4.28 -22.16
C PHE A 120 0.36 5.44 -22.57
N LEU A 121 0.45 5.76 -23.87
CA LEU A 121 1.24 6.89 -24.39
C LEU A 121 0.60 8.26 -24.10
N TYR A 122 -0.73 8.32 -24.09
CA TYR A 122 -1.50 9.56 -23.97
C TYR A 122 -2.16 9.79 -22.61
N MET A 123 -2.34 8.75 -21.78
CA MET A 123 -2.90 8.90 -20.43
C MET A 123 -2.10 9.90 -19.59
N ASP A 124 -2.82 10.80 -18.91
CA ASP A 124 -2.23 11.69 -17.93
C ASP A 124 -1.84 10.94 -16.64
N LYS A 125 -1.22 11.65 -15.71
CA LYS A 125 -0.81 11.07 -14.42
C LYS A 125 -2.01 10.56 -13.61
N GLN A 126 -3.16 11.24 -13.66
CA GLN A 126 -4.34 10.83 -12.89
C GLN A 126 -4.92 9.51 -13.42
N ALA A 127 -5.00 9.34 -14.73
CA ALA A 127 -5.41 8.13 -15.44
C ALA A 127 -4.40 6.99 -15.29
N LEU A 128 -3.12 7.31 -15.13
CA LEU A 128 -2.10 6.34 -14.73
C LEU A 128 -2.19 5.97 -13.23
N GLY A 129 -3.01 6.66 -12.45
CA GLY A 129 -3.25 6.32 -11.05
C GLY A 129 -2.38 7.07 -10.04
N PHE A 130 -1.73 8.16 -10.44
CA PHE A 130 -1.21 9.13 -9.49
C PHE A 130 -2.36 9.89 -8.82
N ASP A 131 -2.08 10.39 -7.63
CA ASP A 131 -2.99 11.22 -6.86
C ASP A 131 -3.00 12.66 -7.39
N PRO A 132 -4.14 13.15 -7.91
CA PRO A 132 -4.24 14.52 -8.42
C PRO A 132 -4.27 15.57 -7.30
N THR A 133 -4.50 15.18 -6.04
CA THR A 133 -4.59 16.12 -4.91
C THR A 133 -3.24 16.49 -4.29
N VAL A 134 -2.16 15.80 -4.69
CA VAL A 134 -0.79 16.14 -4.29
C VAL A 134 -0.18 17.00 -5.39
N ILE A 135 -0.02 18.28 -5.08
CA ILE A 135 0.46 19.29 -6.01
C ILE A 135 1.98 19.42 -5.86
N THR A 136 2.69 19.39 -6.97
CA THR A 136 4.13 19.70 -7.03
C THR A 136 4.32 21.08 -7.65
N SER A 137 4.95 21.99 -6.91
CA SER A 137 5.29 23.34 -7.37
C SER A 137 6.76 23.63 -7.05
N GLY A 138 7.60 23.68 -8.09
CA GLY A 138 9.06 23.68 -7.91
C GLY A 138 9.51 22.46 -7.11
N ASP A 139 10.30 22.70 -6.06
CA ASP A 139 10.83 21.64 -5.19
C ASP A 139 9.87 21.25 -4.05
N LYS A 140 8.72 21.92 -3.94
CA LYS A 140 7.74 21.66 -2.88
C LYS A 140 6.62 20.77 -3.38
N ARG A 141 6.21 19.83 -2.54
CA ARG A 141 4.98 19.06 -2.69
C ARG A 141 4.03 19.44 -1.57
N TYR A 142 2.75 19.64 -1.87
CA TYR A 142 1.76 20.00 -0.86
C TYR A 142 0.38 19.47 -1.20
N ILE A 143 -0.49 19.50 -0.20
CA ILE A 143 -1.92 19.30 -0.35
C ILE A 143 -2.65 20.54 0.17
N GLU A 144 -3.84 20.77 -0.34
CA GLU A 144 -4.73 21.82 0.17
C GLU A 144 -5.76 21.19 1.11
N ILE A 145 -5.98 21.83 2.26
CA ILE A 145 -6.93 21.38 3.27
C ILE A 145 -7.79 22.56 3.71
N ASN A 146 -9.06 22.29 4.01
CA ASN A 146 -9.92 23.24 4.70
C ASN A 146 -9.94 22.88 6.20
N HIS A 147 -9.26 23.70 7.00
CA HIS A 147 -9.22 23.52 8.44
C HIS A 147 -9.88 24.72 9.12
N GLU A 148 -10.95 24.47 9.87
CA GLU A 148 -11.69 25.51 10.62
C GLU A 148 -12.19 26.66 9.71
N GLY A 149 -12.62 26.32 8.50
CA GLY A 149 -13.12 27.29 7.52
C GLY A 149 -12.01 28.03 6.75
N GLN A 150 -10.74 27.77 7.06
CA GLN A 150 -9.59 28.38 6.39
C GLN A 150 -8.93 27.39 5.44
N GLN A 151 -8.67 27.84 4.22
CA GLN A 151 -7.83 27.10 3.28
C GLN A 151 -6.36 27.19 3.70
N LYS A 152 -5.74 26.05 3.95
CA LYS A 152 -4.34 25.92 4.33
C LYS A 152 -3.61 25.00 3.37
N ARG A 153 -2.34 25.30 3.12
CA ARG A 153 -1.43 24.40 2.39
C ARG A 153 -0.59 23.61 3.38
N LEU A 154 -0.60 22.30 3.22
CA LEU A 154 0.21 21.39 4.00
C LEU A 154 1.36 20.87 3.12
N ILE A 155 2.56 21.39 3.37
CA ILE A 155 3.78 21.00 2.66
C ILE A 155 4.21 19.62 3.13
N LEU A 156 4.37 18.68 2.20
CA LEU A 156 4.83 17.32 2.45
C LEU A 156 6.36 17.29 2.48
N GLY A 157 6.91 16.84 3.59
CA GLY A 157 8.33 16.65 3.82
C GLY A 157 8.76 15.19 3.63
N THR A 158 9.54 14.70 4.59
CA THR A 158 10.12 13.36 4.58
C THR A 158 9.05 12.28 4.60
N LEU A 159 9.26 11.22 3.82
CA LEU A 159 8.43 10.02 3.89
C LEU A 159 8.82 9.19 5.13
N LEU A 160 7.93 9.12 6.12
CA LEU A 160 8.16 8.40 7.38
C LEU A 160 7.95 6.89 7.24
N SER A 161 6.89 6.49 6.53
CA SER A 161 6.55 5.08 6.35
C SER A 161 5.66 4.86 5.14
N ARG A 162 5.75 3.68 4.54
CA ARG A 162 4.90 3.28 3.42
C ARG A 162 4.73 1.77 3.35
N SER A 163 3.49 1.32 3.12
CA SER A 163 3.21 -0.06 2.73
C SER A 163 3.45 -0.29 1.22
N SER A 164 4.41 -1.14 0.88
CA SER A 164 4.66 -1.56 -0.51
C SER A 164 3.70 -2.65 -0.98
N SER A 165 3.15 -3.46 -0.07
CA SER A 165 2.25 -4.56 -0.41
C SER A 165 1.01 -4.07 -1.15
N ILE A 166 0.66 -4.78 -2.23
CA ILE A 166 -0.44 -4.43 -3.14
C ILE A 166 -1.76 -4.45 -2.38
N VAL A 167 -2.18 -5.63 -1.89
CA VAL A 167 -3.47 -5.81 -1.19
C VAL A 167 -3.32 -5.47 0.28
N THR A 168 -3.47 -4.20 0.61
CA THR A 168 -3.40 -3.66 1.98
C THR A 168 -4.19 -2.36 2.08
N ARG A 169 -4.21 -1.72 3.25
CA ARG A 169 -4.70 -0.33 3.37
C ARG A 169 -3.81 0.70 2.67
N GLY A 170 -2.67 0.32 2.11
CA GLY A 170 -1.73 1.25 1.45
C GLY A 170 -1.26 2.38 2.35
N THR A 171 -1.11 2.13 3.67
CA THR A 171 -0.79 3.19 4.63
C THR A 171 0.51 3.88 4.26
N THR A 172 0.46 5.21 4.16
CA THR A 172 1.60 6.07 3.86
C THR A 172 1.60 7.24 4.83
N CYS A 173 2.75 7.53 5.43
CA CYS A 173 2.92 8.61 6.39
C CYS A 173 4.03 9.55 5.90
N TRP A 174 3.76 10.85 5.91
CA TRP A 174 4.73 11.90 5.64
C TRP A 174 4.82 12.83 6.83
N GLU A 175 6.02 13.34 7.07
CA GLU A 175 6.16 14.62 7.76
C GLU A 175 5.48 15.70 6.94
N ALA A 176 4.87 16.64 7.63
CA ALA A 176 4.09 17.68 7.03
C ALA A 176 4.23 18.97 7.84
N ARG A 177 4.11 20.12 7.18
CA ARG A 177 4.11 21.42 7.85
C ARG A 177 3.12 22.35 7.19
N ILE A 178 2.52 23.24 7.96
CA ILE A 178 1.65 24.27 7.40
C ILE A 178 2.55 25.30 6.69
N ASP A 179 2.18 25.69 5.47
CA ASP A 179 2.92 26.69 4.71
C ASP A 179 2.92 28.03 5.46
N GLY A 180 4.11 28.62 5.63
CA GLY A 180 4.30 29.81 6.48
C GLY A 180 4.48 29.54 7.98
N GLU A 181 4.24 28.32 8.47
CA GLU A 181 4.37 27.96 9.89
C GLU A 181 5.38 26.79 10.09
N PRO A 182 6.70 27.05 9.95
CA PRO A 182 7.71 25.99 9.97
C PRO A 182 7.85 25.25 11.30
N GLN A 183 7.37 25.82 12.40
CA GLN A 183 7.43 25.21 13.74
C GLN A 183 6.31 24.17 13.96
N ALA A 184 5.27 24.17 13.14
CA ALA A 184 4.15 23.25 13.25
C ALA A 184 4.45 21.96 12.47
N THR A 185 5.24 21.07 13.06
CA THR A 185 5.48 19.74 12.49
C THR A 185 4.27 18.85 12.72
N LEU A 186 3.70 18.35 11.63
CA LEU A 186 2.54 17.47 11.60
C LEU A 186 2.93 16.16 10.92
N VAL A 187 2.10 15.14 11.08
CA VAL A 187 2.16 13.92 10.26
C VAL A 187 0.88 13.77 9.46
N LEU A 188 1.03 13.70 8.14
CA LEU A 188 -0.04 13.28 7.25
C LEU A 188 -0.01 11.76 7.11
N LYS A 189 -1.08 11.09 7.53
CA LYS A 189 -1.29 9.67 7.34
C LYS A 189 -2.42 9.41 6.36
N GLU A 190 -2.10 8.72 5.28
CA GLU A 190 -3.05 8.28 4.27
C GLU A 190 -3.30 6.78 4.36
N SER A 191 -4.54 6.34 4.15
CA SER A 191 -4.88 4.92 4.01
C SER A 191 -6.26 4.68 3.40
N TRP A 192 -6.41 3.54 2.75
CA TRP A 192 -7.69 2.99 2.29
C TRP A 192 -8.42 2.32 3.46
N GLN A 193 -9.65 2.76 3.72
CA GLN A 193 -10.45 2.32 4.87
C GLN A 193 -11.88 2.02 4.45
N PRO A 194 -12.54 1.01 5.03
CA PRO A 194 -13.98 0.82 4.87
C PRO A 194 -14.72 2.08 5.34
N THR A 195 -15.78 2.47 4.64
CA THR A 195 -16.51 3.72 4.93
C THR A 195 -17.01 3.81 6.37
N GLU A 196 -17.45 2.69 6.94
CA GLU A 196 -17.93 2.58 8.31
C GLU A 196 -16.84 2.80 9.37
N ARG A 197 -15.56 2.65 9.00
CA ARG A 197 -14.46 2.72 9.96
C ARG A 197 -13.76 4.07 9.87
N ASN A 198 -14.12 4.98 10.77
CA ASN A 198 -13.46 6.27 10.89
C ASN A 198 -12.39 6.31 11.99
N LYS A 199 -11.12 6.07 11.62
CA LYS A 199 -10.01 6.21 12.58
C LYS A 199 -9.74 7.65 13.02
N GLY A 200 -10.09 8.65 12.19
CA GLY A 200 -9.88 10.05 12.50
C GLY A 200 -10.76 10.50 13.67
N GLU A 201 -12.01 10.05 13.68
CA GLU A 201 -12.97 10.33 14.74
C GLU A 201 -12.54 9.81 16.11
N LEU A 202 -12.06 8.55 16.18
CA LEU A 202 -11.52 8.00 17.44
C LEU A 202 -10.31 8.80 17.94
N LEU A 203 -9.45 9.26 17.04
CA LEU A 203 -8.28 10.06 17.41
C LEU A 203 -8.70 11.46 17.89
N ARG A 204 -9.71 12.05 17.25
CA ARG A 204 -10.31 13.33 17.65
C ARG A 204 -10.91 13.22 19.04
N LEU A 205 -11.69 12.17 19.30
CA LEU A 205 -12.26 11.90 20.62
C LEU A 205 -11.17 11.74 21.69
N ALA A 206 -10.14 10.92 21.42
CA ALA A 206 -9.01 10.76 22.35
C ALA A 206 -8.31 12.09 22.66
N THR A 207 -8.18 12.96 21.66
CA THR A 207 -7.59 14.30 21.82
C THR A 207 -8.47 15.20 22.69
N GLN A 208 -9.79 15.17 22.50
CA GLN A 208 -10.75 15.96 23.29
C GLN A 208 -10.81 15.52 24.75
N ILE A 209 -10.71 14.21 25.01
CA ILE A 209 -10.67 13.66 26.37
C ILE A 209 -9.32 13.94 27.06
N GLY A 210 -8.28 14.27 26.30
CA GLY A 210 -6.94 14.53 26.83
C GLY A 210 -6.16 13.24 27.13
N VAL A 211 -6.37 12.19 26.32
CA VAL A 211 -5.60 10.95 26.39
C VAL A 211 -4.10 11.25 26.24
N THR A 212 -3.29 10.68 27.13
CA THR A 212 -1.84 10.90 27.15
C THR A 212 -1.08 9.86 26.33
N ASN A 213 0.16 10.19 25.91
CA ASN A 213 1.04 9.30 25.14
C ASN A 213 0.41 8.74 23.85
N VAL A 214 -0.52 9.49 23.25
CA VAL A 214 -1.15 9.20 21.95
C VAL A 214 -1.09 10.47 21.12
N ALA A 215 -0.78 10.33 19.83
CA ALA A 215 -0.74 11.45 18.90
C ALA A 215 -2.06 12.24 18.90
N ARG A 216 -1.97 13.57 18.97
CA ARG A 216 -3.17 14.42 18.94
C ARG A 216 -3.67 14.62 17.52
N HIS A 217 -4.97 14.52 17.34
CA HIS A 217 -5.67 14.84 16.11
C HIS A 217 -5.51 16.33 15.77
N TYR A 218 -5.25 16.61 14.49
CA TYR A 218 -5.29 17.96 13.94
C TYR A 218 -6.50 18.09 13.00
N HIS A 219 -6.61 17.21 12.01
CA HIS A 219 -7.66 17.25 11.00
C HIS A 219 -7.78 15.89 10.29
N ASP A 220 -8.94 15.55 9.73
CA ASP A 220 -9.10 14.38 8.87
C ASP A 220 -10.22 14.57 7.85
N PHE A 221 -10.08 13.92 6.70
CA PHE A 221 -11.06 14.01 5.62
C PHE A 221 -10.94 12.81 4.66
N ILE A 222 -12.04 12.52 3.98
CA ILE A 222 -12.05 11.61 2.83
C ILE A 222 -11.52 12.38 1.63
N VAL A 223 -10.52 11.82 0.95
CA VAL A 223 -9.92 12.46 -0.22
C VAL A 223 -10.95 12.51 -1.35
N GLN A 224 -11.09 13.67 -1.98
CA GLN A 224 -11.94 13.87 -3.15
C GLN A 224 -11.08 13.89 -4.41
N VAL A 225 -11.56 13.26 -5.49
CA VAL A 225 -10.93 13.31 -6.81
C VAL A 225 -12.00 13.74 -7.81
N GLY A 226 -11.90 15.01 -8.24
CA GLY A 226 -13.05 15.73 -8.79
C GLY A 226 -14.10 15.93 -7.69
N ASP A 227 -15.37 15.78 -8.04
CA ASP A 227 -16.50 15.97 -7.11
C ASP A 227 -16.89 14.69 -6.34
N ASN A 228 -16.08 13.64 -6.42
CA ASN A 228 -16.41 12.33 -5.87
C ASN A 228 -15.37 11.85 -4.86
N PRO A 229 -15.80 11.09 -3.83
CA PRO A 229 -14.88 10.39 -2.94
C PRO A 229 -13.93 9.50 -3.73
N ASP A 230 -12.67 9.48 -3.30
CA ASP A 230 -11.67 8.59 -3.88
C ASP A 230 -11.85 7.17 -3.35
N ASP A 231 -12.78 6.46 -3.99
CA ASP A 231 -13.14 5.07 -3.69
C ASP A 231 -12.64 4.09 -4.76
N ILE A 232 -12.51 2.81 -4.40
CA ILE A 232 -11.97 1.80 -5.30
C ILE A 232 -12.92 1.49 -6.47
N GLN A 233 -14.23 1.40 -6.23
CA GLN A 233 -15.19 0.93 -7.22
C GLN A 233 -15.48 1.98 -8.30
N ASN A 234 -15.73 3.22 -7.92
CA ASN A 234 -16.11 4.29 -8.82
C ASN A 234 -14.88 5.05 -9.31
N ASN A 235 -13.97 5.46 -8.41
CA ASN A 235 -12.86 6.33 -8.82
C ASN A 235 -11.74 5.56 -9.54
N ILE A 236 -11.33 4.42 -8.98
CA ILE A 236 -10.26 3.58 -9.56
C ILE A 236 -10.78 2.66 -10.66
N ARG A 237 -11.86 1.93 -10.41
CA ARG A 237 -12.38 0.92 -11.36
C ARG A 237 -13.40 1.47 -12.34
N LYS A 238 -13.83 2.73 -12.23
CA LYS A 238 -14.79 3.35 -13.15
C LYS A 238 -16.09 2.53 -13.30
N GLY A 239 -16.57 1.94 -12.21
CA GLY A 239 -17.81 1.16 -12.20
C GLY A 239 -17.69 -0.27 -12.75
N LEU A 240 -16.49 -0.75 -13.10
CA LEU A 240 -16.30 -2.11 -13.62
C LEU A 240 -16.83 -3.16 -12.63
N ASP A 241 -17.79 -3.98 -13.09
CA ASP A 241 -18.29 -5.11 -12.32
C ASP A 241 -17.29 -6.27 -12.34
N CYS A 242 -16.59 -6.43 -11.21
CA CYS A 242 -15.61 -7.50 -11.04
C CYS A 242 -16.22 -8.80 -10.51
N LYS A 243 -17.55 -8.89 -10.32
CA LYS A 243 -18.23 -10.10 -9.86
C LYS A 243 -18.29 -11.19 -10.93
N GLN A 244 -18.35 -10.79 -12.20
CA GLN A 244 -18.41 -11.70 -13.35
C GLN A 244 -17.03 -12.30 -13.71
N GLY A 245 -15.95 -11.79 -13.10
CA GLY A 245 -14.60 -12.27 -13.37
C GLY A 245 -14.31 -13.62 -12.71
N THR A 246 -13.59 -14.50 -13.40
CA THR A 246 -13.09 -15.76 -12.84
C THR A 246 -12.11 -15.47 -11.70
N LYS A 247 -12.45 -15.88 -10.48
CA LYS A 247 -11.51 -15.84 -9.35
C LYS A 247 -10.42 -16.88 -9.56
N VAL A 248 -9.19 -16.42 -9.74
CA VAL A 248 -8.02 -17.31 -9.75
C VAL A 248 -7.60 -17.59 -8.30
N GLU A 249 -8.30 -18.48 -7.61
CA GLU A 249 -7.91 -18.98 -6.29
C GLU A 249 -6.90 -20.12 -6.43
N GLN A 250 -5.62 -19.81 -6.66
CA GLN A 250 -4.57 -20.85 -6.70
C GLN A 250 -3.39 -20.63 -5.77
N TRP A 251 -3.48 -19.67 -4.84
CA TRP A 251 -2.49 -19.58 -3.76
C TRP A 251 -2.89 -20.46 -2.56
N LYS A 252 -2.65 -21.77 -2.67
CA LYS A 252 -2.36 -22.57 -1.48
C LYS A 252 -0.88 -22.39 -1.19
N ARG A 253 -0.53 -21.67 -0.11
CA ARG A 253 0.83 -21.72 0.44
C ARG A 253 1.19 -23.20 0.60
N PRO A 254 2.29 -23.71 0.02
CA PRO A 254 2.79 -25.02 0.41
C PRO A 254 2.96 -25.01 1.94
N PRO A 255 2.60 -26.10 2.65
CA PRO A 255 3.04 -26.27 4.02
C PRO A 255 4.56 -26.11 4.06
N PRO A 256 5.14 -25.49 5.10
CA PRO A 256 6.59 -25.52 5.25
C PRO A 256 7.01 -26.99 5.36
N THR A 257 7.68 -27.50 4.33
CA THR A 257 8.29 -28.83 4.35
C THR A 257 9.44 -28.76 5.35
N PHE A 258 9.21 -29.24 6.58
CA PHE A 258 10.29 -29.58 7.48
C PHE A 258 10.96 -30.85 6.95
N SER A 259 11.97 -30.69 6.10
CA SER A 259 12.94 -31.77 5.87
C SER A 259 14.02 -31.62 6.93
N GLN A 260 14.02 -32.54 7.90
CA GLN A 260 15.18 -32.81 8.75
C GLN A 260 16.35 -33.24 7.85
N ALA A 261 17.32 -32.35 7.68
CA ALA A 261 18.66 -32.73 7.28
C ALA A 261 19.64 -31.79 7.98
N THR A 262 20.30 -32.37 8.98
CA THR A 262 21.56 -32.01 9.65
C THR A 262 22.22 -30.68 9.25
N ALA A 263 22.39 -29.84 10.27
CA ALA A 263 23.39 -28.79 10.29
C ALA A 263 24.79 -29.40 10.09
N GLU A 264 25.59 -28.83 9.19
CA GLU A 264 27.03 -28.58 9.29
C GLU A 264 27.59 -28.25 7.90
N ALA A 265 27.73 -26.94 7.61
CA ALA A 265 28.92 -26.34 6.99
C ALA A 265 28.63 -24.91 6.50
N LEU A 266 29.18 -23.97 7.28
CA LEU A 266 29.87 -22.76 6.84
C LEU A 266 29.04 -21.57 6.34
N PHE A 267 28.79 -20.71 7.34
CA PHE A 267 28.73 -19.26 7.27
C PHE A 267 29.82 -18.63 6.39
N ASP A 268 29.42 -17.80 5.43
CA ASP A 268 29.78 -16.37 5.29
C ASP A 268 29.01 -15.83 4.05
N SER A 269 28.31 -14.69 4.02
CA SER A 269 28.46 -13.45 4.77
C SER A 269 27.20 -12.54 4.59
N LYS A 270 26.98 -11.70 5.62
CA LYS A 270 26.14 -10.48 5.73
C LYS A 270 24.59 -10.58 5.67
N LYS A 271 24.03 -10.85 6.86
CA LYS A 271 22.66 -10.48 7.26
C LYS A 271 22.52 -8.95 7.44
N ILE A 272 21.48 -8.37 6.85
CA ILE A 272 20.82 -7.14 7.35
C ILE A 272 19.45 -7.60 7.88
N GLY A 273 19.21 -7.34 9.17
CA GLY A 273 18.08 -7.86 9.92
C GLY A 273 16.74 -7.26 9.48
N SER A 274 15.83 -8.11 9.05
CA SER A 274 14.39 -7.82 8.98
C SER A 274 13.76 -8.29 10.30
N ALA A 275 13.42 -7.33 11.16
CA ALA A 275 12.64 -7.59 12.36
C ALA A 275 11.18 -7.87 11.97
N GLY A 276 10.70 -9.08 12.27
CA GLY A 276 9.29 -9.44 12.05
C GLY A 276 8.98 -10.93 11.89
N THR A 277 9.80 -11.83 12.44
CA THR A 277 9.41 -13.25 12.51
C THR A 277 8.42 -13.43 13.65
N LYS A 278 7.19 -13.82 13.31
CA LYS A 278 6.18 -14.26 14.28
C LYS A 278 6.78 -15.35 15.16
N ARG A 279 6.75 -15.16 16.48
CA ARG A 279 7.15 -16.15 17.48
C ARG A 279 6.33 -17.45 17.29
N CYS A 280 7.01 -18.57 17.09
CA CYS A 280 6.48 -19.88 17.43
C CYS A 280 6.49 -20.02 18.96
N SER A 281 5.36 -20.45 19.52
CA SER A 281 5.21 -20.82 20.93
C SER A 281 6.03 -22.07 21.19
N SER A 282 6.97 -22.01 22.12
CA SER A 282 7.60 -23.18 22.73
C SER A 282 6.76 -23.63 23.93
N GLN A 283 6.53 -24.94 23.99
CA GLN A 283 5.78 -25.65 25.02
C GLN A 283 6.51 -25.61 26.37
N ILE A 284 5.79 -25.26 27.44
CA ILE A 284 5.98 -25.84 28.77
C ILE A 284 4.58 -26.17 29.27
N GLY A 285 4.36 -27.44 29.61
CA GLY A 285 3.05 -28.05 29.79
C GLY A 285 2.36 -27.67 31.09
N VAL A 286 1.08 -27.33 30.97
CA VAL A 286 0.02 -27.64 31.94
C VAL A 286 -1.25 -27.92 31.11
N ALA A 287 -1.99 -28.96 31.51
CA ALA A 287 -3.11 -29.56 30.79
C ALA A 287 -4.23 -28.58 30.38
N GLU A 288 -4.89 -28.92 29.28
CA GLU A 288 -5.90 -28.14 28.55
C GLU A 288 -7.10 -27.68 29.40
N SER A 289 -7.60 -26.48 29.09
CA SER A 289 -9.04 -26.31 28.88
C SER A 289 -9.26 -25.79 27.45
N SER A 290 -10.01 -26.57 26.69
CA SER A 290 -10.23 -26.44 25.25
C SER A 290 -11.25 -25.35 24.93
N ASN A 291 -10.94 -24.09 25.24
CA ASN A 291 -11.72 -22.94 24.75
C ASN A 291 -10.82 -21.96 23.99
N LYS A 292 -10.52 -22.30 22.73
CA LYS A 292 -9.98 -21.34 21.76
C LYS A 292 -11.05 -20.27 21.50
N HIS A 293 -10.95 -19.14 22.22
CA HIS A 293 -11.79 -17.98 21.98
C HIS A 293 -11.70 -17.56 20.50
N ARG A 294 -12.84 -17.67 19.83
CA ARG A 294 -13.07 -17.19 18.47
C ARG A 294 -12.70 -15.72 18.39
N ARG A 295 -11.96 -15.34 17.34
CA ARG A 295 -11.80 -13.95 16.91
C ARG A 295 -13.17 -13.26 16.89
N SER A 296 -13.30 -12.19 17.65
CA SER A 296 -14.45 -11.28 17.60
C SER A 296 -14.48 -10.59 16.23
N ASN A 297 -15.31 -11.14 15.35
CA ASN A 297 -15.86 -10.40 14.23
C ASN A 297 -16.98 -9.51 14.80
N SER A 298 -17.17 -8.34 14.18
CA SER A 298 -18.36 -7.50 14.36
C SER A 298 -19.66 -8.33 14.39
N PRO A 299 -20.71 -7.86 15.08
CA PRO A 299 -22.00 -8.55 15.16
C PRO A 299 -22.76 -8.42 13.82
N ILE A 300 -22.27 -9.10 12.80
CA ILE A 300 -23.04 -9.54 11.63
C ILE A 300 -22.61 -11.00 11.41
N LYS A 301 -23.12 -11.89 12.27
CA LYS A 301 -23.00 -13.33 12.10
C LYS A 301 -24.32 -14.00 12.41
N GLN A 302 -25.28 -13.80 11.53
CA GLN A 302 -26.29 -14.80 11.21
C GLN A 302 -26.52 -14.75 9.70
N GLY A 303 -26.26 -15.87 9.02
CA GLY A 303 -26.34 -16.01 7.56
C GLY A 303 -25.24 -16.91 7.01
N ASN A 304 -25.57 -18.17 6.78
CA ASN A 304 -24.65 -19.25 6.37
C ASN A 304 -24.25 -19.21 4.88
N ASN A 305 -24.08 -18.03 4.27
CA ASN A 305 -23.60 -17.91 2.88
C ASN A 305 -22.27 -17.14 2.85
N LYS A 306 -21.16 -17.86 2.67
CA LYS A 306 -19.81 -17.28 2.49
C LYS A 306 -19.63 -16.58 1.12
N GLU A 307 -20.63 -16.62 0.25
CA GLU A 307 -20.50 -16.21 -1.15
C GLU A 307 -20.90 -14.75 -1.43
N ASP A 308 -21.61 -14.09 -0.51
CA ASP A 308 -22.15 -12.73 -0.71
C ASP A 308 -21.66 -11.70 0.33
N LEU A 309 -20.41 -11.77 0.77
CA LEU A 309 -19.84 -10.60 1.44
C LEU A 309 -19.59 -9.52 0.37
N PRO A 310 -20.31 -8.37 0.38
CA PRO A 310 -19.99 -7.28 -0.53
C PRO A 310 -18.51 -6.96 -0.32
N ILE A 311 -17.76 -6.88 -1.41
CA ILE A 311 -16.40 -6.36 -1.36
C ILE A 311 -16.54 -4.96 -0.79
N GLU A 312 -16.16 -4.77 0.48
CA GLU A 312 -16.13 -3.44 1.11
C GLU A 312 -15.47 -2.50 0.11
N ASN A 313 -16.15 -1.41 -0.28
CA ASN A 313 -15.61 -0.41 -1.20
C ASN A 313 -14.86 0.61 -0.36
N PRO A 314 -13.53 0.45 -0.16
CA PRO A 314 -12.81 1.30 0.76
C PRO A 314 -12.61 2.67 0.13
N VAL A 315 -12.73 3.70 0.94
CA VAL A 315 -12.44 5.09 0.59
C VAL A 315 -11.05 5.47 1.08
N ARG A 316 -10.37 6.35 0.37
CA ARG A 316 -9.08 6.89 0.80
C ARG A 316 -9.28 8.03 1.79
N ARG A 317 -8.68 7.91 2.97
CA ARG A 317 -8.77 8.91 4.04
C ARG A 317 -7.39 9.43 4.42
N ARG A 318 -7.30 10.72 4.70
CA ARG A 318 -6.15 11.40 5.30
C ARG A 318 -6.47 11.79 6.73
N VAL A 319 -5.55 11.49 7.64
CA VAL A 319 -5.57 11.91 9.05
C VAL A 319 -4.29 12.67 9.31
N ILE A 320 -4.41 13.88 9.84
CA ILE A 320 -3.31 14.79 10.17
C ILE A 320 -3.19 14.84 11.69
N MET A 321 -1.96 14.73 12.19
CA MET A 321 -1.66 14.60 13.62
C MET A 321 -0.55 15.58 14.03
N ARG A 322 -0.59 16.10 15.26
CA ARG A 322 0.38 17.07 15.79
C ARG A 322 1.65 16.45 16.37
N ASP A 323 1.56 15.21 16.83
CA ASP A 323 2.66 14.54 17.52
C ASP A 323 3.00 13.24 16.81
N TYR A 324 4.28 12.93 16.75
CA TYR A 324 4.80 11.65 16.30
C TYR A 324 6.12 11.38 16.98
N GLY A 325 6.34 10.13 17.36
CA GLY A 325 7.61 9.73 17.92
C GLY A 325 8.47 8.92 16.96
N ILE A 326 9.58 8.43 17.48
CA ILE A 326 10.58 7.67 16.74
C ILE A 326 10.19 6.19 16.82
N PRO A 327 10.23 5.42 15.70
CA PRO A 327 9.93 4.00 15.76
C PRO A 327 10.83 3.28 16.78
N THR A 328 10.28 2.41 17.62
CA THR A 328 11.03 1.80 18.74
C THR A 328 12.23 0.98 18.31
N TYR A 329 12.27 0.49 17.07
CA TYR A 329 13.42 -0.24 16.52
C TYR A 329 14.61 0.67 16.19
N ASN A 330 14.42 2.00 16.20
CA ASN A 330 15.46 3.01 16.10
C ASN A 330 15.90 3.54 17.48
N ALA A 331 15.47 2.90 18.59
CA ALA A 331 15.88 3.32 19.93
C ALA A 331 17.41 3.30 20.06
N GLU A 332 17.98 4.41 20.51
CA GLU A 332 19.43 4.60 20.62
C GLU A 332 20.06 3.76 21.74
N SER A 333 19.25 3.31 22.69
CA SER A 333 19.69 2.49 23.83
C SER A 333 18.55 1.63 24.39
N PRO A 334 18.88 0.58 25.17
CA PRO A 334 17.88 -0.22 25.87
C PRO A 334 17.00 0.58 26.84
N SER A 335 17.54 1.63 27.48
CA SER A 335 16.76 2.50 28.38
C SER A 335 15.70 3.29 27.62
N VAL A 336 16.06 3.90 26.49
CA VAL A 336 15.10 4.60 25.60
C VAL A 336 14.01 3.65 25.10
N LEU A 337 14.38 2.41 24.75
CA LEU A 337 13.41 1.39 24.34
C LEU A 337 12.42 1.06 25.46
N LEU A 338 12.91 0.85 26.69
CA LEU A 338 12.07 0.54 27.85
C LEU A 338 11.15 1.71 28.22
N GLU A 339 11.66 2.94 28.17
CA GLU A 339 10.87 4.15 28.38
C GLU A 339 9.76 4.29 27.32
N SER A 340 10.09 4.08 26.05
CA SER A 340 9.12 4.08 24.95
C SER A 340 8.03 3.03 25.18
N MET A 341 8.40 1.82 25.61
CA MET A 341 7.44 0.77 25.95
C MET A 341 6.55 1.15 27.14
N ALA A 342 7.10 1.76 28.17
CA ALA A 342 6.34 2.25 29.32
C ALA A 342 5.33 3.34 28.90
N GLN A 343 5.75 4.28 28.06
CA GLN A 343 4.87 5.32 27.50
C GLN A 343 3.76 4.70 26.63
N CYS A 344 4.06 3.71 25.79
CA CYS A 344 3.05 2.97 25.01
C CYS A 344 1.99 2.33 25.91
N VAL A 345 2.41 1.67 27.00
CA VAL A 345 1.49 1.04 27.97
C VAL A 345 0.65 2.11 28.65
N GLY A 346 1.26 3.22 29.06
CA GLY A 346 0.56 4.37 29.63
C GLY A 346 -0.51 4.94 28.68
N GLY A 347 -0.19 5.11 27.40
CA GLY A 347 -1.16 5.59 26.41
C GLY A 347 -2.29 4.61 26.15
N HIS A 348 -2.00 3.31 26.10
CA HIS A 348 -3.03 2.27 26.00
C HIS A 348 -3.95 2.22 27.22
N LYS A 349 -3.39 2.40 28.42
CA LYS A 349 -4.18 2.51 29.66
C LYS A 349 -5.07 3.77 29.61
N SER A 350 -4.52 4.92 29.24
CA SER A 350 -5.28 6.17 29.13
C SER A 350 -6.41 6.09 28.10
N LEU A 351 -6.18 5.40 26.97
CA LEU A 351 -7.25 5.10 25.99
C LEU A 351 -8.34 4.19 26.58
N TYR A 352 -7.95 3.14 27.31
CA TYR A 352 -8.90 2.23 27.94
C TYR A 352 -9.75 2.94 29.01
N ASP A 353 -9.13 3.77 29.83
CA ASP A 353 -9.82 4.58 30.86
C ASP A 353 -10.79 5.59 30.21
N ALA A 354 -10.57 5.96 28.95
CA ALA A 354 -11.46 6.77 28.11
C ALA A 354 -12.49 5.97 27.30
N ASP A 355 -12.66 4.67 27.58
CA ASP A 355 -13.55 3.73 26.87
C ASP A 355 -13.21 3.56 25.37
N ILE A 356 -11.95 3.78 25.00
CA ILE A 356 -11.45 3.61 23.63
C ILE A 356 -10.55 2.37 23.55
N LEU A 357 -11.07 1.30 22.95
CA LEU A 357 -10.28 0.08 22.76
C LEU A 357 -9.41 0.12 21.49
N HIS A 358 -8.12 0.39 21.65
CA HIS A 358 -7.14 0.31 20.55
C HIS A 358 -6.60 -1.12 20.36
N ARG A 359 -7.11 -1.82 19.34
CA ARG A 359 -6.82 -3.24 19.08
C ARG A 359 -5.46 -3.56 18.43
N THR A 360 -4.67 -2.56 18.04
CA THR A 360 -3.42 -2.78 17.30
C THR A 360 -2.29 -1.92 17.83
N CYS A 361 -1.43 -2.48 18.67
CA CYS A 361 -0.20 -1.81 19.06
C CYS A 361 0.85 -2.01 17.94
N TYR A 362 0.94 -1.04 17.03
CA TYR A 362 2.09 -0.94 16.14
C TYR A 362 3.01 0.11 16.76
N PHE A 363 4.15 -0.33 17.30
CA PHE A 363 5.18 0.48 17.97
C PHE A 363 5.93 1.44 17.02
N THR A 364 5.26 1.91 15.98
CA THR A 364 5.93 2.57 14.84
C THR A 364 6.05 4.07 15.05
N PHE A 365 5.24 4.69 15.89
CA PHE A 365 5.30 6.12 16.20
C PHE A 365 4.70 6.35 17.59
N TYR A 366 5.50 6.18 18.64
CA TYR A 366 5.19 6.62 20.00
C TYR A 366 6.26 7.60 20.43
#